data_AF-A0ABD6FTG3-F1
#
_entry.id   AF-A0ABD6FTG3-F1
#
_cell.length_a   1.000
_cell.length_b   1.000
_cell.length_c   1.000
_cell.angle_alpha   90.00
_cell.angle_beta   90.00
_cell.angle_gamma   90.00
#
_symmetry.space_group_name_H-M   'P 1'
#
loop_
_entity.id
_entity.type
_entity.pdbx_description
1 polymer ?
#
loop_
_entity_poly.entity_id
_entity_poly.type
_entity_poly.pdbx_seq_one_letter_code
_entity_poly.pdbx_strand_id
1 'polypeptide(L)'
;MHDPQAWRPALERYWQGLDLGVPLEHLWQDPARQRPSALCYVERDGRYLMLRRRKEPFRGLWTAPGGKVEPGEAPDEAIRREIREETGLTLQRLELRLVTAETGPHPAYNWLLFLFRGTAAPGPPRAGVEGELRWFTPAELEAAPIPEVDRRLLPWLLGPADGVPRLGTIEYGAQGELKHLQLEPPGRKAGPAAEENL
;
A
#
# COMPACT_ATOMS: atom_id res chain seq x y z
N MET A 1 -28.91 -5.85 -0.38
CA MET A 1 -28.15 -5.48 0.84
C MET A 1 -26.69 -5.76 0.51
N HIS A 2 -25.83 -4.74 0.46
CA HIS A 2 -24.41 -4.92 0.11
C HIS A 2 -23.69 -5.50 1.33
N ASP A 3 -23.04 -6.65 1.19
CA ASP A 3 -22.21 -7.23 2.26
C ASP A 3 -20.92 -6.40 2.39
N PRO A 4 -20.66 -5.75 3.55
CA PRO A 4 -19.49 -4.90 3.76
C PRO A 4 -18.17 -5.67 3.82
N GLN A 5 -18.20 -7.01 3.89
CA GLN A 5 -17.04 -7.89 3.95
C GLN A 5 -16.95 -8.85 2.76
N ALA A 6 -17.66 -8.57 1.65
CA ALA A 6 -17.64 -9.41 0.46
C ALA A 6 -16.24 -9.59 -0.19
N TRP A 7 -15.25 -8.78 0.18
CA TRP A 7 -13.84 -8.92 -0.20
C TRP A 7 -13.11 -10.03 0.56
N ARG A 8 -13.59 -10.42 1.74
CA ARG A 8 -12.87 -11.29 2.70
C ARG A 8 -12.50 -12.67 2.13
N PRO A 9 -13.39 -13.42 1.44
CA PRO A 9 -13.04 -14.75 0.95
C PRO A 9 -11.89 -14.75 -0.07
N ALA A 10 -11.86 -13.76 -0.97
CA ALA A 10 -10.79 -13.64 -1.95
C ALA A 10 -9.47 -13.26 -1.29
N LEU A 11 -9.53 -12.34 -0.32
CA LEU A 11 -8.38 -11.92 0.46
C LEU A 11 -7.78 -13.06 1.30
N GLU A 12 -8.62 -13.88 1.93
CA GLU A 12 -8.17 -15.04 2.71
C GLU A 12 -7.48 -16.08 1.83
N ARG A 13 -8.02 -16.39 0.65
CA ARG A 13 -7.37 -17.29 -0.32
C ARG A 13 -6.02 -16.75 -0.79
N TYR A 14 -5.96 -15.46 -1.14
CA TYR A 14 -4.73 -14.81 -1.53
C TYR A 14 -3.67 -14.93 -0.43
N TRP A 15 -4.06 -14.59 0.80
CA TRP A 15 -3.18 -14.64 1.96
C TRP A 15 -2.66 -16.05 2.27
N GLN A 16 -3.53 -17.06 2.20
CA GLN A 16 -3.12 -18.47 2.36
C GLN A 16 -2.09 -18.90 1.32
N GLY A 17 -2.24 -18.42 0.07
CA GLY A 17 -1.29 -18.71 -1.01
C GLY A 17 0.11 -18.12 -0.81
N LEU A 18 0.26 -17.11 0.07
CA LEU A 18 1.56 -16.54 0.43
C LEU A 18 2.33 -17.37 1.47
N ASP A 19 1.65 -18.28 2.19
CA ASP A 19 2.25 -19.18 3.20
C ASP A 19 3.14 -18.45 4.23
N LEU A 20 2.65 -17.34 4.78
CA LEU A 20 3.44 -16.47 5.66
C LEU A 20 3.50 -16.92 7.13
N GLY A 21 2.88 -18.05 7.48
CA GLY A 21 2.84 -18.58 8.85
C GLY A 21 2.11 -17.68 9.87
N VAL A 22 1.42 -16.63 9.42
CA VAL A 22 0.57 -15.74 10.21
C VAL A 22 -0.82 -15.72 9.59
N PRO A 23 -1.90 -15.89 10.36
CA PRO A 23 -3.26 -15.73 9.86
C PRO A 23 -3.60 -14.29 9.48
N LEU A 24 -4.44 -14.10 8.44
CA LEU A 24 -4.84 -12.76 7.95
C LEU A 24 -5.57 -11.97 9.04
N GLU A 25 -6.35 -12.64 9.88
CA GLU A 25 -7.10 -12.05 10.99
C GLU A 25 -6.19 -11.29 11.98
N HIS A 26 -4.92 -11.67 12.09
CA HIS A 26 -3.97 -11.01 12.99
C HIS A 26 -3.47 -9.66 12.47
N LEU A 27 -3.69 -9.34 11.19
CA LEU A 27 -3.30 -8.05 10.65
C LEU A 27 -4.30 -6.95 11.01
N TRP A 28 -5.54 -7.29 11.32
CA TRP A 28 -6.57 -6.28 11.56
C TRP A 28 -6.41 -5.68 12.95
N GLN A 29 -6.36 -4.35 13.02
CA GLN A 29 -6.32 -3.58 14.26
C GLN A 29 -7.71 -3.03 14.62
N ASP A 30 -8.51 -2.69 13.61
CA ASP A 30 -9.91 -2.29 13.75
C ASP A 30 -10.75 -2.84 12.57
N PRO A 31 -11.13 -4.13 12.62
CA PRO A 31 -11.85 -4.79 11.53
C PRO A 31 -13.18 -4.12 11.15
N ALA A 32 -13.79 -3.35 12.06
CA ALA A 32 -15.05 -2.67 11.80
C ALA A 32 -14.86 -1.48 10.86
N ARG A 33 -13.75 -0.73 11.03
CA ARG A 33 -13.46 0.48 10.25
C ARG A 33 -12.47 0.25 9.11
N GLN A 34 -11.58 -0.72 9.22
CA GLN A 34 -10.56 -0.98 8.21
C GLN A 34 -11.15 -1.55 6.91
N ARG A 35 -10.59 -1.12 5.77
CA ARG A 35 -10.94 -1.62 4.44
C ARG A 35 -9.68 -2.00 3.66
N PRO A 36 -9.70 -3.08 2.87
CA PRO A 36 -8.55 -3.45 2.07
C PRO A 36 -8.35 -2.49 0.90
N SER A 37 -7.11 -2.11 0.66
CA SER A 37 -6.67 -1.31 -0.47
C SER A 37 -5.29 -1.79 -0.90
N ALA A 38 -4.91 -1.52 -2.14
CA ALA A 38 -3.58 -1.84 -2.61
C ALA A 38 -2.97 -0.67 -3.39
N LEU A 39 -1.67 -0.45 -3.25
CA LEU A 39 -0.90 0.48 -4.08
C LEU A 39 0.30 -0.22 -4.71
N CYS A 40 0.78 0.29 -5.84
CA CYS A 40 1.92 -0.27 -6.54
C CYS A 40 2.95 0.78 -6.94
N TYR A 41 4.17 0.62 -6.44
CA TYR A 41 5.35 1.36 -6.90
C TYR A 41 5.83 0.74 -8.21
N VAL A 42 5.24 1.20 -9.31
CA VAL A 42 5.56 0.73 -10.66
C VAL A 42 6.92 1.26 -11.07
N GLU A 43 7.86 0.34 -11.29
CA GLU A 43 9.25 0.63 -11.63
C GLU A 43 9.52 0.43 -13.12
N ARG A 44 10.31 1.34 -13.70
CA ARG A 44 10.93 1.20 -15.01
C ARG A 44 12.20 2.05 -15.08
N ASP A 45 13.29 1.42 -15.51
CA ASP A 45 14.60 2.07 -15.69
C ASP A 45 15.07 2.81 -14.43
N GLY A 46 14.84 2.20 -13.25
CA GLY A 46 15.21 2.78 -11.95
C GLY A 46 14.35 3.97 -11.53
N ARG A 47 13.21 4.21 -12.20
CA ARG A 47 12.25 5.26 -11.85
C ARG A 47 10.91 4.66 -11.45
N TYR A 48 10.17 5.37 -10.61
CA TYR A 48 8.88 4.96 -10.07
C TYR A 48 7.78 5.90 -10.52
N LEU A 49 6.69 5.33 -11.03
CA LEU A 49 5.54 6.10 -11.45
C LEU A 49 4.72 6.52 -10.23
N MET A 50 4.50 7.82 -10.10
CA MET A 50 3.68 8.40 -9.05
C MET A 50 2.50 9.16 -9.66
N LEU A 51 1.42 9.21 -8.90
CA LEU A 51 0.18 9.91 -9.21
C LEU A 51 0.02 11.09 -8.26
N ARG A 52 -0.21 12.29 -8.80
CA ARG A 52 -0.54 13.47 -8.01
C ARG A 52 -2.02 13.48 -7.67
N ARG A 53 -2.34 13.25 -6.40
CA ARG A 53 -3.71 13.08 -5.95
C ARG A 53 -4.53 14.36 -6.09
N ARG A 54 -5.78 14.22 -6.57
CA ARG A 54 -6.75 15.33 -6.65
C ARG A 54 -7.72 15.39 -5.47
N LYS A 55 -7.78 14.34 -4.65
CA LYS A 55 -8.73 14.17 -3.54
C LYS A 55 -8.00 14.13 -2.20
N GLU A 56 -8.69 14.61 -1.16
CA GLU A 56 -8.28 14.49 0.24
C GLU A 56 -8.12 13.00 0.65
N PRO A 57 -7.33 12.69 1.69
CA PRO A 57 -6.58 13.60 2.58
C PRO A 57 -5.21 14.06 2.05
N PHE A 58 -4.78 13.53 0.91
CA PHE A 58 -3.44 13.74 0.37
C PHE A 58 -3.46 14.58 -0.92
N ARG A 59 -4.43 15.49 -1.04
CA ARG A 59 -4.57 16.33 -2.23
C ARG A 59 -3.27 17.09 -2.50
N GLY A 60 -2.81 17.04 -3.74
CA GLY A 60 -1.59 17.72 -4.19
C GLY A 60 -0.29 16.97 -3.91
N LEU A 61 -0.32 15.94 -3.05
CA LEU A 61 0.81 15.05 -2.82
C LEU A 61 0.90 13.97 -3.91
N TRP A 62 2.09 13.42 -4.09
CA TRP A 62 2.36 12.28 -4.96
C TRP A 62 2.21 10.98 -4.18
N THR A 63 1.44 10.03 -4.69
CA THR A 63 1.29 8.67 -4.13
C THR A 63 1.50 7.63 -5.20
N ALA A 64 1.80 6.40 -4.80
CA ALA A 64 1.75 5.28 -5.74
C ALA A 64 0.32 5.14 -6.29
N PRO A 65 0.16 4.80 -7.59
CA PRO A 65 -1.14 4.46 -8.16
C PRO A 65 -1.71 3.17 -7.54
N GLY A 66 -3.03 3.06 -7.53
CA GLY A 66 -3.75 1.97 -6.87
C GLY A 66 -5.04 2.42 -6.19
N GLY A 67 -5.76 1.47 -5.62
CA GLY A 67 -7.10 1.71 -5.12
C GLY A 67 -7.64 0.59 -4.24
N LYS A 68 -8.95 0.62 -4.02
CA LYS A 68 -9.63 -0.31 -3.12
C LYS A 68 -9.65 -1.71 -3.74
N VAL A 69 -9.56 -2.72 -2.88
CA VAL A 69 -9.84 -4.10 -3.29
C VAL A 69 -11.35 -4.29 -3.36
N GLU A 70 -11.85 -4.71 -4.52
CA GLU A 70 -13.28 -4.92 -4.74
C GLU A 70 -13.79 -6.26 -4.19
N PRO A 71 -15.10 -6.42 -3.97
CA PRO A 71 -15.69 -7.72 -3.62
C PRO A 71 -15.27 -8.84 -4.57
N GLY A 72 -14.80 -9.96 -4.01
CA GLY A 72 -14.36 -11.12 -4.78
C GLY A 72 -12.97 -11.01 -5.42
N GLU A 73 -12.26 -9.90 -5.25
CA GLU A 73 -10.96 -9.62 -5.85
C GLU A 73 -9.79 -9.88 -4.87
N ALA A 74 -8.69 -10.44 -5.36
CA ALA A 74 -7.43 -10.51 -4.62
C ALA A 74 -6.64 -9.18 -4.74
N PRO A 75 -5.78 -8.82 -3.76
CA PRO A 75 -5.03 -7.56 -3.82
C PRO A 75 -4.17 -7.37 -5.06
N ASP A 76 -3.60 -8.44 -5.61
CA ASP A 76 -2.80 -8.39 -6.84
C ASP A 76 -3.66 -8.23 -8.10
N GLU A 77 -4.88 -8.79 -8.11
CA GLU A 77 -5.88 -8.54 -9.13
C GLU A 77 -6.32 -7.06 -9.12
N ALA A 78 -6.60 -6.52 -7.92
CA ALA A 78 -6.93 -5.11 -7.71
C ALA A 78 -5.86 -4.19 -8.30
N ILE A 79 -4.59 -4.46 -8.00
CA ILE A 79 -3.49 -3.67 -8.56
C ILE A 79 -3.39 -3.76 -10.07
N ARG A 80 -3.60 -4.94 -10.67
CA ARG A 80 -3.56 -5.07 -12.13
C ARG A 80 -4.68 -4.28 -12.80
N ARG A 81 -5.87 -4.25 -12.20
CA ARG A 81 -7.00 -3.42 -12.63
C ARG A 81 -6.69 -1.93 -12.50
N GLU A 82 -6.36 -1.49 -11.28
CA GLU A 82 -6.10 -0.07 -10.97
C GLU A 82 -4.95 0.51 -11.82
N ILE A 83 -3.82 -0.19 -11.94
CA ILE A 83 -2.70 0.30 -12.78
C ILE A 83 -3.13 0.46 -14.24
N ARG A 84 -3.96 -0.46 -14.76
CA ARG A 84 -4.49 -0.33 -16.11
C ARG A 84 -5.41 0.87 -16.25
N GLU A 85 -6.32 1.07 -15.30
CA GLU A 85 -7.32 2.14 -15.34
C GLU A 85 -6.70 3.53 -15.13
N GLU A 86 -5.81 3.67 -14.14
CA GLU A 86 -5.25 4.96 -13.75
C GLU A 86 -4.09 5.40 -14.64
N THR A 87 -3.35 4.45 -15.22
CA THR A 87 -2.09 4.72 -15.91
C THR A 87 -2.02 4.20 -17.34
N GLY A 88 -2.97 3.35 -17.76
CA GLY A 88 -2.91 2.66 -19.05
C GLY A 88 -1.79 1.62 -19.17
N LEU A 89 -1.00 1.39 -18.11
CA LEU A 89 0.11 0.44 -18.14
C LEU A 89 -0.36 -0.98 -17.84
N THR A 90 0.43 -1.95 -18.29
CA THR A 90 0.28 -3.36 -17.93
C THR A 90 1.51 -3.81 -17.14
N LEU A 91 1.28 -4.45 -16.00
CA LEU A 91 2.34 -4.99 -15.16
C LEU A 91 2.86 -6.33 -15.69
N GLN A 92 4.17 -6.46 -15.80
CA GLN A 92 4.86 -7.70 -16.16
C GLN A 92 5.22 -8.53 -14.92
N ARG A 93 5.76 -7.87 -13.90
CA ARG A 93 6.08 -8.48 -12.61
C ARG A 93 5.38 -7.71 -11.51
N LEU A 94 5.01 -8.41 -10.46
CA LEU A 94 4.36 -7.84 -9.29
C LEU A 94 4.81 -8.62 -8.07
N GLU A 95 5.26 -7.91 -7.05
CA GLU A 95 5.78 -8.45 -5.80
C GLU A 95 5.15 -7.71 -4.63
N LEU A 96 4.59 -8.44 -3.67
CA LEU A 96 4.09 -7.86 -2.42
C LEU A 96 5.29 -7.52 -1.52
N ARG A 97 5.37 -6.26 -1.09
CA ARG A 97 6.50 -5.74 -0.30
C ARG A 97 6.13 -5.53 1.15
N LEU A 98 4.98 -4.92 1.39
CA LEU A 98 4.47 -4.70 2.74
C LEU A 98 2.96 -4.93 2.79
N VAL A 99 2.48 -5.32 3.96
CA VAL A 99 1.06 -5.22 4.33
C VAL A 99 0.96 -4.43 5.61
N THR A 100 0.25 -3.31 5.58
CA THR A 100 0.16 -2.42 6.74
C THR A 100 -1.28 -2.27 7.21
N ALA A 101 -1.46 -2.35 8.51
CA ALA A 101 -2.70 -2.10 9.20
C ALA A 101 -2.68 -0.66 9.72
N GLU A 102 -3.39 0.21 9.01
CA GLU A 102 -3.50 1.62 9.32
C GLU A 102 -4.75 1.88 10.16
N THR A 103 -4.59 2.66 11.23
CA THR A 103 -5.69 3.11 12.07
C THR A 103 -5.58 4.59 12.40
N GLY A 104 -6.72 5.23 12.58
CA GLY A 104 -6.78 6.62 13.02
C GLY A 104 -8.19 7.05 13.39
N PRO A 105 -8.34 8.18 14.10
CA PRO A 105 -9.65 8.70 14.49
C PRO A 105 -10.43 9.22 13.27
N HIS A 106 -9.74 9.72 12.24
CA HIS A 106 -10.40 10.19 11.03
C HIS A 106 -10.69 9.01 10.07
N PRO A 107 -11.89 8.93 9.46
CA PRO A 107 -12.29 7.80 8.61
C PRO A 107 -11.36 7.51 7.43
N ALA A 108 -10.59 8.51 6.98
CA ALA A 108 -9.65 8.39 5.87
C ALA A 108 -8.37 7.58 6.18
N TYR A 109 -8.16 7.14 7.42
CA TYR A 109 -6.93 6.46 7.86
C TYR A 109 -7.18 5.07 8.47
N ASN A 110 -8.15 4.32 7.94
CA ASN A 110 -8.45 2.96 8.40
C ASN A 110 -8.33 1.98 7.22
N TRP A 111 -7.11 1.55 6.94
CA TRP A 111 -6.78 0.70 5.78
C TRP A 111 -6.11 -0.60 6.22
N LEU A 112 -6.37 -1.67 5.49
CA LEU A 112 -5.43 -2.78 5.36
C LEU A 112 -4.77 -2.63 3.99
N LEU A 113 -3.58 -2.04 3.97
CA LEU A 113 -2.91 -1.61 2.75
C LEU A 113 -1.89 -2.62 2.27
N PHE A 114 -2.09 -3.17 1.08
CA PHE A 114 -1.16 -4.05 0.39
C PHE A 114 -0.27 -3.20 -0.52
N LEU A 115 1.02 -3.13 -0.19
CA LEU A 115 1.99 -2.31 -0.91
C LEU A 115 2.86 -3.21 -1.79
N PHE A 116 2.74 -3.01 -3.09
CA PHE A 116 3.44 -3.77 -4.09
C PHE A 116 4.57 -2.97 -4.75
N ARG A 117 5.55 -3.70 -5.29
CA ARG A 117 6.46 -3.23 -6.32
C ARG A 117 6.19 -4.02 -7.59
N GLY A 118 6.09 -3.32 -8.72
CA GLY A 118 5.86 -3.97 -10.00
C GLY A 118 6.74 -3.41 -11.10
N THR A 119 6.87 -4.13 -12.20
CA THR A 119 7.53 -3.62 -13.42
C THR A 119 6.51 -3.44 -14.53
N ALA A 120 6.55 -2.31 -15.23
CA ALA A 120 5.64 -2.04 -16.34
C ALA A 120 6.19 -2.60 -17.66
N ALA A 121 5.28 -3.07 -18.52
CA ALA A 121 5.58 -3.28 -19.93
C ALA A 121 5.97 -1.96 -20.62
N PRO A 122 6.69 -2.00 -21.75
CA PRO A 122 7.00 -0.82 -22.54
C PRO A 122 5.73 -0.06 -22.97
N GLY A 123 5.78 1.27 -22.94
CA GLY A 123 4.68 2.15 -23.35
C GLY A 123 4.57 3.42 -22.50
N PRO A 124 4.06 4.54 -23.05
CA PRO A 124 3.88 5.75 -22.27
C PRO A 124 2.72 5.58 -21.28
N PRO A 125 2.86 6.05 -20.01
CA PRO A 125 1.72 6.13 -19.12
C PRO A 125 0.71 7.14 -19.69
N ARG A 126 -0.56 6.87 -19.45
CA ARG A 126 -1.68 7.74 -19.79
C ARG A 126 -2.40 8.10 -18.50
N ALA A 127 -2.37 9.37 -18.14
CA ALA A 127 -3.06 9.84 -16.97
C ALA A 127 -4.57 9.57 -17.09
N GLY A 128 -5.12 8.84 -16.13
CA GLY A 128 -6.56 8.72 -15.93
C GLY A 128 -7.18 10.00 -15.36
N VAL A 129 -8.44 9.91 -14.94
CA VAL A 129 -9.19 11.02 -14.31
C VAL A 129 -8.65 11.41 -12.93
N GLU A 130 -7.91 10.49 -12.31
CA GLU A 130 -7.41 10.51 -10.93
C GLU A 130 -6.37 11.62 -10.66
N GLY A 131 -5.52 11.95 -11.64
CA GLY A 131 -4.37 12.83 -11.37
C GLY A 131 -3.37 12.99 -12.50
N GLU A 132 -2.32 13.75 -12.21
CA GLU A 132 -1.13 13.86 -13.06
C GLU A 132 -0.19 12.69 -12.77
N LEU A 133 0.43 12.11 -13.79
CA LEU A 133 1.41 11.04 -13.65
C LEU A 133 2.82 11.55 -13.93
N ARG A 134 3.78 11.15 -13.09
CA ARG A 134 5.20 11.46 -13.29
C ARG A 134 6.09 10.33 -12.81
N TRP A 135 7.18 10.11 -13.53
CA TRP A 135 8.26 9.23 -13.12
C TRP A 135 9.23 9.96 -12.21
N PHE A 136 9.61 9.32 -11.10
CA PHE A 136 10.58 9.82 -10.12
C PHE A 136 11.73 8.83 -9.97
N THR A 137 12.97 9.31 -10.00
CA THR A 137 14.10 8.56 -9.42
C THR A 137 13.93 8.42 -7.90
N PRO A 138 14.61 7.47 -7.24
CA PRO A 138 14.59 7.36 -5.78
C PRO A 138 14.91 8.70 -5.08
N ALA A 139 15.96 9.38 -5.53
CA ALA A 139 16.38 10.66 -4.95
C ALA A 139 15.34 11.79 -5.16
N GLU A 140 14.71 11.85 -6.34
CA GLU A 140 13.61 12.79 -6.57
C GLU A 140 12.42 12.47 -5.68
N LEU A 141 12.14 11.18 -5.45
CA LEU A 141 11.00 10.74 -4.64
C LEU A 141 11.19 11.06 -3.16
N GLU A 142 12.41 10.91 -2.63
CA GLU A 142 12.76 11.31 -1.26
C GLU A 142 12.48 12.80 -1.01
N ALA A 143 12.79 13.64 -2.00
CA ALA A 143 12.57 15.09 -1.96
C ALA A 143 11.16 15.53 -2.37
N ALA A 144 10.36 14.66 -2.99
CA ALA A 144 9.04 14.99 -3.50
C ALA A 144 8.03 15.21 -2.35
N PRO A 145 6.95 15.98 -2.58
CA PRO A 145 5.85 16.09 -1.63
C PRO A 145 5.00 14.81 -1.68
N ILE A 146 5.43 13.79 -0.94
CA ILE A 146 4.72 12.52 -0.69
C ILE A 146 4.20 12.47 0.76
N PRO A 147 3.19 11.65 1.07
CA PRO A 147 2.78 11.38 2.45
C PRO A 147 3.97 10.98 3.34
N GLU A 148 3.97 11.42 4.60
CA GLU A 148 5.06 11.11 5.53
C GLU A 148 5.27 9.60 5.68
N VAL A 149 4.17 8.85 5.81
CA VAL A 149 4.19 7.39 5.91
C VAL A 149 4.87 6.76 4.69
N ASP A 150 4.50 7.15 3.47
CA ASP A 150 5.09 6.64 2.23
C ASP A 150 6.60 6.88 2.22
N ARG A 151 7.05 8.08 2.63
CA ARG A 151 8.48 8.41 2.73
C ARG A 151 9.22 7.47 3.68
N ARG A 152 8.62 7.16 4.83
CA ARG A 152 9.22 6.24 5.81
C ARG A 152 9.27 4.82 5.28
N LEU A 153 8.33 4.39 4.43
CA LEU A 153 8.30 3.04 3.87
C LEU A 153 9.19 2.84 2.64
N LEU A 154 9.66 3.92 1.98
CA LEU A 154 10.47 3.84 0.75
C LEU A 154 11.66 2.87 0.83
N PRO A 155 12.47 2.80 1.91
CA PRO A 155 13.59 1.87 1.98
C PRO A 155 13.18 0.40 1.78
N TRP A 156 12.02 0.00 2.31
CA TRP A 156 11.49 -1.35 2.18
C TRP A 156 10.79 -1.59 0.84
N LEU A 157 10.17 -0.55 0.28
CA LEU A 157 9.47 -0.61 -1.00
C LEU A 157 10.43 -0.69 -2.19
N LEU A 158 11.47 0.15 -2.19
CA LEU A 158 12.38 0.32 -3.32
C LEU A 158 13.68 -0.48 -3.18
N GLY A 159 14.00 -0.91 -1.96
CA GLY A 159 15.18 -1.71 -1.67
C GLY A 159 15.14 -3.13 -2.26
N PRO A 160 16.20 -3.93 -2.06
CA PRO A 160 16.23 -5.34 -2.45
C PRO A 160 15.06 -6.13 -1.84
N ALA A 161 14.54 -7.10 -2.58
CA ALA A 161 13.55 -8.04 -2.08
C ALA A 161 14.22 -9.31 -1.58
N ASP A 162 13.76 -9.83 -0.44
CA ASP A 162 14.06 -11.17 0.04
C ASP A 162 12.91 -12.17 -0.24
N GLY A 163 11.88 -11.73 -0.96
CA GLY A 163 10.68 -12.52 -1.27
C GLY A 163 9.68 -12.63 -0.13
N VAL A 164 9.92 -11.98 1.01
CA VAL A 164 9.05 -12.04 2.19
C VAL A 164 8.54 -10.63 2.52
N PRO A 165 7.21 -10.37 2.44
CA PRO A 165 6.69 -9.05 2.75
C PRO A 165 6.88 -8.71 4.23
N ARG A 166 7.01 -7.42 4.55
CA ARG A 166 6.96 -6.94 5.94
C ARG A 166 5.53 -6.64 6.36
N LEU A 167 5.19 -6.95 7.60
CA LEU A 167 3.91 -6.62 8.21
C LEU A 167 4.09 -5.35 9.01
N GLY A 168 3.14 -4.42 8.90
CA GLY A 168 3.23 -3.13 9.57
C GLY A 168 1.99 -2.76 10.33
N THR A 169 2.17 -2.05 11.44
CA THR A 169 1.10 -1.35 12.16
C THR A 169 1.40 0.14 12.12
N ILE A 170 0.40 0.92 11.72
CA ILE A 170 0.51 2.37 11.60
C ILE A 170 -0.68 3.02 12.31
N GLU A 171 -0.37 4.01 13.13
CA GLU A 171 -1.38 4.80 13.85
C GLU A 171 -1.23 6.27 13.51
N TYR A 172 -2.36 6.90 13.19
CA TYR A 172 -2.46 8.33 12.91
C TYR A 172 -3.21 9.06 14.02
N GLY A 173 -2.78 10.30 14.28
CA GLY A 173 -3.47 11.22 15.19
C GLY A 173 -4.68 11.89 14.55
N ALA A 174 -5.31 12.79 15.32
CA ALA A 174 -6.53 13.49 14.92
C ALA A 174 -6.35 14.42 13.72
N GLN A 175 -5.13 14.87 13.46
CA GLN A 175 -4.79 15.79 12.37
C GLN A 175 -4.16 15.05 11.18
N GLY A 176 -4.16 13.71 11.20
CA GLY A 176 -3.54 12.87 10.18
C GLY A 176 -2.03 12.75 10.32
N GLU A 177 -1.46 13.22 11.43
CA GLU A 177 -0.04 13.09 11.73
C GLU A 177 0.33 11.64 12.10
N LEU A 178 1.49 11.17 11.66
CA LEU A 178 1.99 9.84 11.99
C LEU A 178 2.37 9.78 13.48
N LYS A 179 1.74 8.89 14.25
CA LYS A 179 2.05 8.65 15.67
C LYS A 179 2.92 7.44 15.88
N HIS A 180 2.58 6.34 15.21
CA HIS A 180 3.27 5.08 15.35
C HIS A 180 3.48 4.43 13.99
N LEU A 181 4.65 3.82 13.79
CA LEU A 181 4.97 2.98 12.65
C LEU A 181 5.91 1.88 13.14
N GLN A 182 5.44 0.64 13.06
CA GLN A 182 6.24 -0.55 13.32
C GLN A 182 6.19 -1.47 12.11
N LEU A 183 7.33 -2.05 11.74
CA LEU A 183 7.45 -3.07 10.70
C LEU A 183 8.12 -4.32 11.28
N GLU A 184 7.61 -5.49 10.93
CA GLU A 184 8.14 -6.78 11.37
C GLU A 184 8.10 -7.82 10.25
N PRO A 185 8.99 -8.84 10.28
CA PRO A 185 8.83 -9.99 9.41
C PRO A 185 7.58 -10.81 9.83
N PRO A 186 6.97 -11.56 8.91
CA PRO A 186 5.89 -12.49 9.25
C PRO A 186 6.39 -13.53 10.28
N GLY A 187 5.53 -13.90 11.22
CA GLY A 187 5.81 -14.98 12.19
C GLY A 187 6.52 -14.57 13.49
N ARG A 188 6.81 -13.27 13.72
CA ARG A 188 7.22 -12.76 15.03
C ARG A 188 6.04 -11.98 15.62
N LYS A 189 5.58 -12.33 16.83
CA LYS A 189 4.68 -11.43 17.58
C LYS A 189 5.46 -10.17 17.91
N ALA A 190 4.92 -9.00 17.57
CA ALA A 190 5.27 -7.77 18.26
C ALA A 190 5.09 -8.00 19.78
N GLY A 191 6.22 -8.06 20.50
CA GLY A 191 6.18 -7.80 21.94
C GLY A 191 5.71 -6.36 22.16
N PRO A 192 5.16 -6.01 23.32
CA PRO A 192 4.74 -4.65 23.61
C PRO A 192 5.91 -3.71 23.28
N ALA A 193 5.60 -2.62 22.55
CA ALA A 193 6.56 -1.62 22.13
C ALA A 193 7.46 -1.26 23.32
N ALA A 194 8.76 -1.50 23.18
CA ALA A 194 9.73 -0.97 24.13
C ALA A 194 9.66 0.55 23.97
N GLU A 195 9.06 1.22 24.94
CA GLU A 195 9.17 2.67 25.12
C GLU A 195 10.66 3.00 25.27
N GLU A 196 11.31 3.42 24.19
CA GLU A 196 12.56 4.17 24.28
C GLU A 196 12.22 5.56 24.84
N ASN A 197 12.23 5.65 26.17
CA ASN A 197 12.27 6.92 26.87
C ASN A 197 13.61 7.60 26.56
N LEU A 198 13.52 8.77 25.92
CA LEU A 198 14.56 9.81 25.89
C LEU A 198 14.58 10.58 27.21
#